data_AF-A0A3A5Q3E6-F1
#
_entry.id   AF-A0A3A5Q3E6-F1
#
_cell.length_a   1.000
_cell.length_b   1.000
_cell.length_c   1.000
_cell.angle_alpha   90.00
_cell.angle_beta   90.00
_cell.angle_gamma   90.00
#
_symmetry.space_group_name_H-M   'P 1'
#
loop_
_entity.id
_entity.type
_entity.pdbx_description
1 polymer ?
#
loop_
_entity_poly.entity_id
_entity_poly.type
_entity_poly.pdbx_seq_one_letter_code
_entity_poly.pdbx_strand_id
1 'polypeptide(L)'
;LVENNGKDGGHISPSVPKKVKQSESPLEHGYYRVAYFHTHTPWTNCPKGTRRPVGPSDKDREWGSDSKNAPLFVYDYEGKYDSEEGTCLLLGGHELNDPAGVVYVGIDRCQTPRSAYEY
;
A
#
# COMPACT_ATOMS: atom_id res chain seq x y z
N LEU A 1 7.01 -19.40 -6.26
CA LEU A 1 8.03 -19.00 -5.27
C LEU A 1 9.10 -18.24 -6.05
N VAL A 2 9.40 -17.01 -5.67
CA VAL A 2 10.55 -16.26 -6.21
C VAL A 2 11.54 -16.10 -5.08
N GLU A 3 12.75 -16.62 -5.27
CA GLU A 3 13.85 -16.58 -4.33
C GLU A 3 14.47 -15.17 -4.32
N ASN A 4 14.67 -14.62 -3.11
CA ASN A 4 15.34 -13.33 -2.90
C ASN A 4 16.79 -13.58 -2.53
N ASN A 5 17.71 -13.33 -3.47
CA ASN A 5 19.13 -13.19 -3.18
C ASN A 5 19.37 -11.76 -2.68
N GLY A 6 19.58 -11.64 -1.36
CA GLY A 6 19.71 -10.38 -0.67
C GLY A 6 20.78 -9.46 -1.26
N LYS A 7 20.38 -8.22 -1.50
CA LYS A 7 21.05 -6.96 -1.14
C LYS A 7 20.17 -5.81 -1.65
N ASP A 8 20.14 -4.76 -0.85
CA ASP A 8 19.33 -3.54 -0.97
C ASP A 8 17.86 -3.70 -0.57
N GLY A 9 17.40 -2.79 0.29
CA GLY A 9 16.02 -2.69 0.78
C GLY A 9 15.07 -2.33 -0.35
N GLY A 10 14.82 -3.32 -1.21
CA GLY A 10 14.19 -3.19 -2.50
C GLY A 10 12.83 -2.54 -2.36
N HIS A 11 12.70 -1.37 -2.96
CA HIS A 11 11.42 -0.87 -3.44
C HIS A 11 10.85 -1.95 -4.36
N ILE A 12 9.94 -2.75 -3.83
CA ILE A 12 9.17 -3.70 -4.63
C ILE A 12 8.19 -2.84 -5.40
N SER A 13 8.58 -2.35 -6.58
CA SER A 13 7.60 -1.94 -7.58
C SER A 13 6.71 -3.16 -7.79
N PRO A 14 5.40 -3.12 -7.44
CA PRO A 14 4.53 -4.25 -7.70
C PRO A 14 4.69 -4.60 -9.16
N SER A 15 5.04 -5.86 -9.44
CA SER A 15 5.17 -6.35 -10.81
C SER A 15 3.88 -5.95 -11.50
N VAL A 16 3.99 -5.08 -12.51
CA VAL A 16 2.84 -4.60 -13.27
C VAL A 16 2.06 -5.86 -13.64
N PRO A 17 0.80 -6.02 -13.15
CA PRO A 17 0.02 -7.19 -13.51
C PRO A 17 0.11 -7.32 -15.02
N LYS A 18 0.44 -8.52 -15.53
CA LYS A 18 0.40 -8.79 -16.99
C LYS A 18 -0.84 -8.09 -17.51
N LYS A 19 -0.68 -7.15 -18.46
CA LYS A 19 -1.80 -6.38 -19.02
C LYS A 19 -2.90 -7.38 -19.37
N VAL A 20 -3.88 -7.53 -18.49
CA VAL A 20 -5.10 -8.26 -18.79
C VAL A 20 -5.73 -7.37 -19.84
N LYS A 21 -5.97 -7.90 -21.05
CA LYS A 21 -6.69 -7.15 -22.09
C LYS A 21 -7.97 -6.66 -21.43
N GLN A 22 -8.05 -5.36 -21.18
CA GLN A 22 -9.27 -4.75 -20.71
C GLN A 22 -10.31 -4.95 -21.81
N SER A 23 -11.50 -5.40 -21.42
CA SER A 23 -12.64 -5.45 -22.34
C SER A 23 -12.79 -4.09 -23.01
N GLU A 24 -13.02 -4.10 -24.32
CA GLU A 24 -13.24 -2.88 -25.09
C GLU A 24 -14.58 -2.20 -24.72
N SER A 25 -15.43 -2.87 -23.92
CA SER A 25 -16.73 -2.37 -23.48
C SER A 25 -16.85 -2.31 -21.94
N PRO A 26 -17.23 -1.16 -21.36
CA PRO A 26 -17.52 -1.02 -19.94
C PRO A 26 -18.80 -1.71 -19.47
N LEU A 27 -19.61 -2.23 -20.39
CA LEU A 27 -20.92 -2.78 -20.08
C LEU A 27 -20.95 -4.31 -20.04
N GLU A 28 -19.94 -4.98 -20.61
CA GLU A 28 -19.83 -6.43 -20.59
C GLU A 28 -18.35 -6.83 -20.36
N HIS A 29 -18.01 -7.20 -19.13
CA HIS A 29 -16.75 -7.86 -18.76
C HIS A 29 -15.47 -7.01 -18.67
N GLY A 30 -15.56 -5.69 -18.49
CA GLY A 30 -14.37 -4.88 -18.21
C GLY A 30 -13.78 -5.15 -16.82
N TYR A 31 -12.50 -5.53 -16.78
CA TYR A 31 -11.72 -5.59 -15.53
C TYR A 31 -11.13 -4.20 -15.26
N TYR A 32 -11.71 -3.50 -14.29
CA TYR A 32 -11.27 -2.18 -13.86
C TYR A 32 -10.40 -2.28 -12.63
N ARG A 33 -9.33 -1.48 -12.59
CA ARG A 33 -8.61 -1.26 -11.35
C ARG A 33 -9.47 -0.39 -10.43
N VAL A 34 -9.85 -0.93 -9.28
CA VAL A 34 -10.77 -0.25 -8.33
C VAL A 34 -10.10 0.18 -7.04
N ALA A 35 -8.90 -0.32 -6.75
CA ALA A 35 -8.10 0.04 -5.58
C ALA A 35 -6.68 -0.51 -5.73
N TYR A 36 -5.80 -0.02 -4.86
CA TYR A 36 -4.51 -0.61 -4.58
C TYR A 36 -4.43 -1.08 -3.15
N PHE A 37 -3.68 -2.16 -2.95
CA PHE A 37 -3.46 -2.74 -1.64
C PHE A 37 -2.00 -3.19 -1.54
N HIS A 38 -1.32 -2.81 -0.46
CA HIS A 38 -0.04 -3.40 -0.09
C HIS A 38 0.07 -3.57 1.42
N THR A 39 1.06 -4.37 1.83
CA THR A 39 1.33 -4.69 3.23
C THR A 39 2.71 -4.18 3.62
N HIS A 40 2.86 -3.66 4.83
CA HIS A 40 4.17 -3.41 5.41
C HIS A 40 4.76 -4.68 6.04
N THR A 41 6.07 -4.87 5.85
CA THR A 41 6.81 -5.96 6.50
C THR A 41 6.92 -5.68 8.01
N PRO A 42 6.96 -6.74 8.85
CA PRO A 42 7.24 -6.56 10.27
C PRO A 42 8.62 -5.93 10.48
N TRP A 43 8.75 -5.18 11.57
CA TRP A 43 9.98 -4.50 11.97
C TRP A 43 10.83 -5.36 12.92
N THR A 44 10.85 -6.69 12.70
CA THR A 44 11.46 -7.68 13.59
C THR A 44 12.96 -7.46 13.81
N ASN A 45 13.68 -7.12 12.73
CA ASN A 45 15.13 -6.94 12.77
C ASN A 45 15.57 -5.48 12.99
N CYS A 46 14.62 -4.56 13.21
CA CYS A 46 14.94 -3.16 13.49
C CYS A 46 15.37 -3.02 14.96
N PRO A 47 16.47 -2.31 15.27
CA PRO A 47 16.96 -2.16 16.64
C PRO A 47 15.89 -1.64 17.60
N LYS A 48 15.86 -2.20 18.81
CA LYS A 48 14.99 -1.70 19.90
C LYS A 48 15.32 -0.23 20.16
N GLY A 49 14.30 0.64 20.09
CA GLY A 49 14.44 2.10 20.19
C GLY A 49 14.34 2.83 18.85
N THR A 50 14.36 2.13 17.72
CA THR A 50 13.93 2.71 16.44
C THR A 50 12.42 2.80 16.38
N ARG A 51 11.91 3.80 15.66
CA ARG A 51 10.47 4.03 15.49
C ARG A 51 10.15 4.52 14.10
N ARG A 52 8.95 4.21 13.60
CA ARG A 52 8.37 4.84 12.41
C ARG A 52 6.89 5.15 12.61
N PRO A 53 6.32 6.11 11.88
CA PRO A 53 4.87 6.27 11.81
C PRO A 53 4.18 4.99 11.32
N VAL A 54 3.01 4.72 11.89
CA VAL A 54 2.08 3.69 11.42
C VAL A 54 1.32 4.19 10.21
N GLY A 55 1.00 3.26 9.30
CA GLY A 55 0.21 3.53 8.12
C GLY A 55 1.08 4.00 6.95
N PRO A 56 0.51 4.77 6.03
CA PRO A 56 1.14 5.07 4.74
C PRO A 56 2.40 5.92 4.92
N SER A 57 3.46 5.54 4.23
CA SER A 57 4.64 6.39 4.05
C SER A 57 4.34 7.55 3.10
N ASP A 58 5.21 8.55 3.08
CA ASP A 58 5.06 9.67 2.13
C ASP A 58 5.15 9.21 0.68
N LYS A 59 5.87 8.12 0.40
CA LYS A 59 5.89 7.50 -0.93
C LYS A 59 4.58 6.81 -1.28
N ASP A 60 3.93 6.18 -0.32
CA ASP A 60 2.59 5.59 -0.52
C ASP A 60 1.57 6.68 -0.82
N ARG A 61 1.68 7.80 -0.08
CA ARG A 61 0.86 8.99 -0.32
C ARG A 61 1.14 9.58 -1.68
N GLU A 62 2.38 9.91 -2.02
CA GLU A 62 2.76 10.48 -3.34
C GLU A 62 2.28 9.60 -4.49
N TRP A 63 2.40 8.28 -4.34
CA TRP A 63 1.91 7.36 -5.34
C TRP A 63 0.38 7.30 -5.43
N GLY A 64 -0.32 7.33 -4.28
CA GLY A 64 -1.77 7.20 -4.16
C GLY A 64 -2.58 8.51 -4.29
N SER A 65 -1.99 9.65 -3.98
CA SER A 65 -2.61 10.98 -3.97
C SER A 65 -2.54 11.58 -5.37
N ASP A 66 -3.48 11.25 -6.24
CA ASP A 66 -3.74 11.94 -7.53
C ASP A 66 -3.22 11.23 -8.79
N SER A 67 -2.16 10.42 -8.74
CA SER A 67 -1.58 9.87 -9.98
C SER A 67 -2.31 8.63 -10.56
N LYS A 68 -3.34 8.11 -9.87
CA LYS A 68 -3.90 6.78 -10.17
C LYS A 68 -5.42 6.63 -10.15
N ASN A 69 -6.19 7.67 -9.82
CA ASN A 69 -7.66 7.64 -9.81
C ASN A 69 -8.28 6.42 -9.09
N ALA A 70 -7.64 5.90 -8.04
CA ALA A 70 -8.17 4.80 -7.24
C ALA A 70 -7.75 4.88 -5.76
N PRO A 71 -8.61 4.39 -4.83
CA PRO A 71 -8.29 4.20 -3.42
C PRO A 71 -6.98 3.43 -3.18
N LEU A 72 -6.24 3.79 -2.13
CA LEU A 72 -5.11 3.02 -1.61
C LEU A 72 -5.41 2.51 -0.20
N PHE A 73 -5.19 1.23 0.01
CA PHE A 73 -5.29 0.56 1.30
C PHE A 73 -3.91 0.04 1.70
N VAL A 74 -3.49 0.35 2.92
CA VAL A 74 -2.22 -0.13 3.49
C VAL A 74 -2.55 -1.02 4.67
N TYR A 75 -2.15 -2.28 4.63
CA TYR A 75 -2.20 -3.16 5.80
C TYR A 75 -0.92 -2.99 6.61
N ASP A 76 -1.04 -2.45 7.82
CA ASP A 76 0.10 -2.13 8.67
C ASP A 76 -0.14 -2.56 10.11
N TYR A 77 0.96 -2.74 10.85
CA TYR A 77 0.96 -3.09 12.26
C TYR A 77 0.45 -1.94 13.11
N GLU A 78 -0.24 -2.29 14.19
CA GLU A 78 -0.71 -1.32 15.18
C GLU A 78 0.48 -0.77 15.99
N GLY A 79 0.60 0.55 16.00
CA GLY A 79 1.57 1.25 16.85
C GLY A 79 0.92 1.86 18.08
N LYS A 80 1.76 2.46 18.93
CA LYS A 80 1.30 3.19 20.12
C LYS A 80 1.26 4.68 19.81
N TYR A 81 0.21 5.36 20.27
CA TYR A 81 0.11 6.81 20.12
C TYR A 81 1.24 7.50 20.89
N ASP A 82 1.99 8.34 20.19
CA ASP A 82 3.03 9.20 20.72
C ASP A 82 2.52 10.64 20.70
N SER A 83 2.43 11.27 21.88
CA SER A 83 1.88 12.62 22.02
C SER A 83 2.82 13.72 21.52
N GLU A 84 4.13 13.46 21.46
CA GLU A 84 5.11 14.44 20.97
C GLU A 84 5.06 14.51 19.44
N GLU A 85 4.92 13.37 18.78
CA GLU A 85 4.85 13.25 17.32
C GLU A 85 3.40 13.37 16.79
N GLY A 86 2.40 13.36 17.67
CA GLY A 86 0.98 13.48 17.33
C GLY A 86 0.45 12.34 16.45
N THR A 87 1.07 11.16 16.52
CA THR A 87 0.74 10.02 15.66
C THR A 87 1.03 8.68 16.34
N CYS A 88 0.51 7.59 15.78
CA CYS A 88 0.87 6.24 16.21
C CYS A 88 2.24 5.86 15.65
N LEU A 89 3.13 5.40 16.53
CA LEU A 89 4.48 4.94 16.18
C LEU A 89 4.60 3.42 16.38
N LEU A 90 5.18 2.78 15.38
CA LEU A 90 5.60 1.39 15.41
C LEU A 90 7.06 1.31 15.89
N LEU A 91 7.37 0.43 16.84
CA LEU A 91 8.71 0.32 17.45
C LEU A 91 9.51 -0.84 16.85
N GLY A 92 10.84 -0.76 16.82
CA GLY A 92 11.67 -1.90 16.41
C GLY A 92 11.44 -3.15 17.28
N GLY A 93 11.36 -4.33 16.65
CA GLY A 93 11.17 -5.62 17.32
C GLY A 93 9.76 -6.21 17.25
N HIS A 94 8.90 -5.74 16.34
CA HIS A 94 7.59 -6.37 16.09
C HIS A 94 7.71 -7.72 15.40
N GLU A 95 6.85 -8.64 15.80
CA GLU A 95 6.77 -9.99 15.24
C GLU A 95 5.71 -10.08 14.13
N LEU A 96 5.82 -11.11 13.29
CA LEU A 96 4.91 -11.32 12.15
C LEU A 96 3.42 -11.39 12.55
N ASN A 97 3.14 -11.84 13.78
CA ASN A 97 1.79 -12.09 14.27
C ASN A 97 1.26 -10.97 15.20
N ASP A 98 1.99 -9.86 15.31
CA ASP A 98 1.52 -8.70 16.08
C ASP A 98 0.25 -8.10 15.45
N PRO A 99 -0.61 -7.45 16.25
CA PRO A 99 -1.85 -6.83 15.75
C PRO A 99 -1.57 -5.87 14.58
N ALA A 100 -2.45 -5.93 13.58
CA ALA A 100 -2.34 -5.14 12.36
C ALA A 100 -3.74 -4.87 11.79
N GLY A 101 -3.85 -3.79 11.01
CA GLY A 101 -5.11 -3.34 10.44
C GLY A 101 -4.93 -2.62 9.11
N VAL A 102 -6.06 -2.36 8.44
CA VAL A 102 -6.09 -1.62 7.18
C VAL A 102 -6.23 -0.13 7.46
N VAL A 103 -5.32 0.67 6.92
CA VAL A 103 -5.40 2.13 6.86
C VAL A 103 -5.74 2.55 5.43
N TYR A 104 -6.68 3.48 5.29
CA TYR A 104 -7.16 3.99 4.01
C TYR A 104 -6.54 5.35 3.68
N VAL A 105 -6.22 5.59 2.40
CA VAL A 105 -5.65 6.83 1.85
C VAL A 105 -6.19 7.13 0.46
N GLY A 106 -6.33 8.41 0.15
CA GLY A 106 -6.60 8.89 -1.20
C GLY A 106 -8.07 9.21 -1.43
N ILE A 107 -8.59 8.81 -2.59
CA ILE A 107 -9.97 9.12 -3.02
C ILE A 107 -10.96 8.04 -2.56
N ASP A 108 -12.15 8.46 -2.13
CA ASP A 108 -13.15 7.54 -1.55
C ASP A 108 -13.80 6.64 -2.60
N ARG A 109 -13.81 7.08 -3.86
CA ARG A 109 -14.53 6.43 -4.96
C ARG A 109 -13.77 6.58 -6.26
N CYS A 110 -13.65 5.48 -7.00
CA CYS A 110 -13.22 5.53 -8.40
C CYS A 110 -14.32 6.15 -9.27
N GLN A 111 -13.92 6.94 -10.26
CA GLN A 111 -14.80 7.27 -11.37
C GLN A 111 -14.87 6.09 -12.34
N THR A 112 -16.05 5.79 -12.88
CA THR A 112 -16.18 4.86 -14.00
C THR A 112 -15.50 5.49 -15.22
N PRO A 113 -14.50 4.84 -15.84
CA PRO A 113 -13.87 5.36 -17.05
C PRO A 113 -14.92 5.54 -18.15
N ARG A 114 -14.83 6.62 -18.92
CA ARG A 114 -15.76 6.88 -20.03
C ARG A 114 -15.42 6.03 -21.26
N SER A 115 -14.19 5.52 -21.32
CA SER A 115 -13.74 4.54 -22.31
C SER A 115 -12.68 3.58 -21.75
N ALA A 116 -12.42 2.48 -22.44
CA ALA A 116 -11.39 1.50 -22.08
C ALA A 116 -9.94 2.04 -22.19
N TYR A 117 -9.74 3.29 -22.66
CA TYR A 117 -8.43 3.87 -22.95
C TYR A 117 -8.02 5.04 -22.03
N GLU A 118 -8.83 5.40 -21.03
CA GLU A 118 -8.60 6.56 -20.14
C GLU A 118 -7.71 6.26 -18.90
N TYR A 119 -6.76 5.31 -19.01
CA TYR A 119 -5.91 4.86 -17.87
C TYR A 119 -4.52 5.47 -17.82
#